data_AF-A0AA88JEG5-F1
#
_entry.id   AF-A0AA88JEG5-F1
#
_cell.length_a   1.000
_cell.length_b   1.000
_cell.length_c   1.000
_cell.angle_alpha   90.00
_cell.angle_beta   90.00
_cell.angle_gamma   90.00
#
_symmetry.space_group_name_H-M   'P 1'
#
loop_
_entity.id
_entity.type
_entity.pdbx_description
1 polymer ?
#
loop_
_entity_poly.entity_id
_entity_poly.type
_entity_poly.pdbx_seq_one_letter_code
_entity_poly.pdbx_strand_id
1 'polypeptide(L)'
;MHQEFAANAPAERLESALEHVCVSGTTWTVSAQGKLTVPQASLTPQCKVWYHFLKTRLMPSTHVQTVSKDGILLLDSIISGRAIDVGRIIFQNLGTCAAKKYGSL
;
A
#
# COMPACT_ATOMS: atom_id res chain seq x y z
N MET A 1 6.52 9.15 3.08
CA MET A 1 5.71 8.06 3.69
C MET A 1 4.26 8.49 3.48
N HIS A 2 3.40 7.66 2.87
CA HIS A 2 2.10 8.07 2.29
C HIS A 2 1.01 8.29 3.36
N GLN A 3 1.37 9.02 4.41
CA GLN A 3 0.69 8.98 5.69
C GLN A 3 -0.78 9.40 5.58
N GLU A 4 -1.19 10.32 4.72
CA GLU A 4 -2.55 10.86 4.86
C GLU A 4 -3.68 9.91 4.42
N PHE A 5 -3.46 9.06 3.41
CA PHE A 5 -4.51 8.15 2.92
C PHE A 5 -4.80 7.00 3.90
N ALA A 6 -3.78 6.57 4.64
CA ALA A 6 -3.83 5.36 5.46
C ALA A 6 -3.56 5.59 6.95
N ALA A 7 -3.04 6.76 7.37
CA ALA A 7 -2.73 7.03 8.79
C ALA A 7 -3.99 7.03 9.66
N ASN A 8 -5.14 7.40 9.08
CA ASN A 8 -6.40 7.51 9.80
C ASN A 8 -7.40 6.40 9.45
N ALA A 9 -6.98 5.36 8.73
CA ALA A 9 -7.86 4.23 8.47
C ALA A 9 -8.12 3.49 9.80
N PRO A 10 -9.39 3.31 10.22
CA PRO A 10 -9.69 2.58 11.45
C PRO A 10 -9.24 1.12 11.31
N ALA A 11 -8.88 0.49 12.43
CA ALA A 11 -8.36 -0.88 12.45
C ALA A 11 -9.30 -1.86 11.73
N GLU A 12 -10.61 -1.73 11.93
CA GLU A 12 -11.63 -2.53 11.25
C GLU A 12 -11.53 -2.42 9.72
N ARG A 13 -11.35 -1.20 9.18
CA ARG A 13 -11.17 -1.00 7.75
C ARG A 13 -9.88 -1.66 7.24
N LEU A 14 -8.84 -1.69 8.06
CA LEU A 14 -7.58 -2.35 7.73
C LEU A 14 -7.75 -3.87 7.64
N GLU A 15 -8.45 -4.46 8.61
CA GLU A 15 -8.74 -5.91 8.63
C GLU A 15 -9.66 -6.30 7.48
N SER A 16 -10.75 -5.56 7.25
CA SER A 16 -11.64 -5.83 6.10
C SER A 16 -10.92 -5.71 4.76
N ALA A 17 -10.04 -4.70 4.60
CA ALA A 17 -9.24 -4.58 3.40
C ALA A 17 -8.28 -5.76 3.23
N LEU A 18 -7.67 -6.22 4.33
CA LEU A 18 -6.77 -7.38 4.32
C LEU A 18 -7.49 -8.65 3.87
N GLU A 19 -8.66 -8.94 4.46
CA GLU A 19 -9.49 -10.09 4.11
C GLU A 19 -9.97 -10.06 2.65
N HIS A 20 -10.24 -8.86 2.12
CA HIS A 20 -10.71 -8.70 0.76
C HIS A 20 -9.59 -8.90 -0.29
N VAL A 21 -8.38 -8.43 -0.01
CA VAL A 21 -7.28 -8.44 -1.01
C VAL A 21 -6.32 -9.62 -0.88
N CYS A 22 -6.29 -10.29 0.27
CA CYS A 22 -5.41 -11.41 0.53
C CYS A 22 -6.16 -12.74 0.67
N VAL A 23 -5.43 -13.85 0.61
CA VAL A 23 -5.97 -15.17 0.93
C VAL A 23 -6.34 -15.23 2.42
N SER A 24 -7.39 -15.99 2.74
CA SER A 24 -7.90 -16.13 4.11
C SER A 24 -6.81 -16.59 5.08
N GLY A 25 -6.82 -16.03 6.29
CA GLY A 25 -5.82 -16.31 7.33
C GLY A 25 -4.51 -15.52 7.19
N THR A 26 -4.39 -14.63 6.19
CA THR A 26 -3.26 -13.70 6.12
C THR A 26 -3.32 -12.71 7.28
N THR A 27 -2.18 -12.44 7.90
CA THR A 27 -2.03 -11.46 8.99
C THR A 27 -1.00 -10.40 8.65
N TRP A 28 -1.12 -9.24 9.30
CA TRP A 28 -0.13 -8.18 9.21
C TRP A 28 1.21 -8.61 9.82
N THR A 29 2.29 -8.32 9.10
CA THR A 29 3.65 -8.29 9.64
C THR A 29 3.96 -6.88 10.11
N VAL A 30 4.43 -6.75 11.35
CA VAL A 30 4.82 -5.46 11.93
C VAL A 30 6.35 -5.37 11.94
N SER A 31 6.91 -4.36 11.28
CA SER A 31 8.36 -4.11 11.36
C SER A 31 8.77 -3.56 12.73
N ALA A 32 10.06 -3.59 13.06
CA ALA A 32 10.59 -2.98 14.27
C ALA A 32 10.28 -1.48 14.41
N GLN A 33 9.98 -0.80 13.30
CA GLN A 33 9.57 0.61 13.24
C GLN A 33 8.05 0.79 13.18
N GLY A 34 7.28 -0.25 13.50
CA GLY A 34 5.81 -0.21 13.52
C GLY A 34 5.16 -0.18 12.13
N LYS A 35 5.90 -0.46 11.05
CA LYS A 35 5.31 -0.48 9.70
C LYS A 35 4.57 -1.78 9.46
N LEU A 36 3.30 -1.66 9.07
CA LEU A 36 2.47 -2.79 8.69
C LEU A 36 2.71 -3.17 7.23
N THR A 37 3.04 -4.43 7.01
CA THR A 37 3.22 -5.03 5.69
C THR A 37 2.60 -6.42 5.62
N VAL A 38 2.39 -6.92 4.41
CA VAL A 38 2.03 -8.33 4.18
C VAL A 38 2.87 -8.91 3.05
N PRO A 39 3.08 -10.23 3.00
CA PRO A 39 3.75 -10.87 1.88
C PRO A 39 2.98 -10.64 0.57
N GLN A 40 3.66 -10.25 -0.50
CA GLN A 40 3.03 -10.10 -1.82
C GLN A 40 2.42 -11.43 -2.31
N ALA A 41 3.03 -12.55 -1.92
CA ALA A 41 2.54 -13.88 -2.25
C ALA A 41 1.12 -14.15 -1.70
N SER A 42 0.74 -13.50 -0.61
CA SER A 42 -0.56 -13.65 0.04
C SER A 42 -1.71 -12.92 -0.67
N LEU A 43 -1.42 -12.05 -1.64
CA LEU A 43 -2.47 -11.41 -2.44
C LEU A 43 -3.27 -12.44 -3.25
N THR A 44 -4.58 -12.21 -3.39
CA THR A 44 -5.42 -12.99 -4.32
C THR A 44 -4.93 -12.79 -5.77
N PRO A 45 -5.19 -13.75 -6.69
CA PRO A 45 -4.73 -13.63 -8.07
C PRO A 45 -5.16 -12.32 -8.77
N GLN A 46 -6.41 -11.88 -8.56
CA GLN A 46 -6.92 -10.62 -9.10
C GLN A 46 -6.15 -9.41 -8.54
N CYS A 47 -5.89 -9.39 -7.23
CA CYS A 47 -5.15 -8.31 -6.60
C CYS A 47 -3.68 -8.26 -7.03
N LYS A 48 -3.06 -9.41 -7.36
CA LYS A 48 -1.69 -9.45 -7.90
C LYS A 48 -1.55 -8.70 -9.22
N VAL A 49 -2.56 -8.78 -10.10
CA VAL A 49 -2.58 -8.07 -11.39
C VAL A 49 -2.60 -6.56 -11.16
N TRP A 50 -3.53 -6.08 -10.33
CA TRP A 50 -3.62 -4.65 -9.99
C TRP A 50 -2.38 -4.16 -9.22
N TYR A 51 -1.83 -5.00 -8.34
CA TYR A 51 -0.61 -4.64 -7.61
C TYR A 51 0.59 -4.47 -8.53
N HIS A 52 0.68 -5.26 -9.61
CA HIS A 52 1.71 -5.06 -10.61
C HIS A 52 1.63 -3.66 -11.24
N PHE A 53 0.43 -3.19 -11.56
CA PHE A 53 0.23 -1.83 -12.05
C PHE A 53 0.63 -0.78 -10.99
N LEU A 54 0.15 -0.94 -9.75
CA LEU A 54 0.47 -0.01 -8.66
C LEU A 54 1.96 0.12 -8.44
N LYS A 55 2.68 -1.00 -8.28
CA LYS A 55 4.11 -1.00 -7.96
C LYS A 55 4.98 -0.46 -9.09
N THR A 56 4.51 -0.49 -10.34
CA THR A 56 5.30 -0.05 -11.51
C THR A 56 4.99 1.39 -11.92
N ARG A 57 3.78 1.89 -11.65
CA ARG A 57 3.31 3.18 -12.18
C ARG A 57 2.87 4.19 -11.14
N LEU A 58 2.33 3.78 -10.00
CA LEU A 58 1.69 4.70 -9.06
C LEU A 58 2.40 4.81 -7.70
N MET A 59 2.92 3.69 -7.20
CA MET A 59 3.69 3.61 -5.97
C MET A 59 4.93 2.75 -6.16
N PRO A 60 5.97 3.27 -6.85
CA PRO A 60 7.22 2.55 -7.02
C PRO A 60 7.81 2.13 -5.68
N SER A 61 8.02 0.82 -5.52
CA SER A 61 8.62 0.23 -4.32
C SER A 61 9.86 -0.58 -4.72
N THR A 62 10.94 -0.41 -3.95
CA THR A 62 12.16 -1.22 -4.05
C THR A 62 12.04 -2.56 -3.33
N HIS A 63 11.07 -2.71 -2.43
CA HIS A 63 10.79 -3.95 -1.73
C HIS A 63 9.75 -4.74 -2.52
N VAL A 64 10.21 -5.79 -3.20
CA VAL A 64 9.37 -6.60 -4.11
C VAL A 64 8.59 -7.70 -3.40
N GLN A 65 9.00 -8.10 -2.18
CA GLN A 65 8.42 -9.25 -1.50
C GLN A 65 7.22 -8.92 -0.61
N THR A 66 7.01 -7.64 -0.30
CA THR A 66 5.96 -7.20 0.62
C THR A 66 5.12 -6.08 0.03
N VAL A 67 3.89 -5.97 0.54
CA VAL A 67 2.92 -4.92 0.24
C VAL A 67 2.74 -4.10 1.52
N SER A 68 2.80 -2.77 1.43
CA SER A 68 2.55 -1.91 2.57
C SER A 68 1.06 -1.78 2.88
N LYS A 69 0.73 -1.33 4.09
CA LYS A 69 -0.62 -0.88 4.47
C LYS A 69 -1.28 0.01 3.40
N ASP A 70 -0.54 1.01 2.92
CA ASP A 70 -1.02 1.96 1.92
C ASP A 70 -1.35 1.25 0.60
N GLY A 71 -0.52 0.28 0.21
CA GLY A 71 -0.76 -0.55 -0.96
C GLY A 71 -2.00 -1.45 -0.82
N ILE A 72 -2.25 -2.01 0.36
CA ILE A 72 -3.43 -2.84 0.64
C ILE A 72 -4.72 -2.02 0.57
N LEU A 73 -4.75 -0.84 1.19
CA LEU A 73 -5.92 0.04 1.14
C LEU A 73 -6.21 0.56 -0.28
N LEU A 74 -5.15 0.81 -1.05
CA LEU A 74 -5.27 1.24 -2.44
C LEU A 74 -5.80 0.10 -3.33
N LEU A 75 -5.31 -1.13 -3.12
CA LEU A 75 -5.84 -2.33 -3.79
C LEU A 75 -7.32 -2.55 -3.46
N ASP A 76 -7.70 -2.50 -2.18
CA ASP A 76 -9.11 -2.64 -1.77
C ASP A 76 -9.99 -1.59 -2.45
N SER A 77 -9.50 -0.35 -2.53
CA SER A 77 -10.23 0.74 -3.18
C SER A 77 -10.42 0.50 -4.68
N ILE A 78 -9.40 -0.01 -5.37
CA ILE A 78 -9.48 -0.34 -6.81
C ILE A 78 -10.46 -1.49 -7.04
N ILE A 79 -10.34 -2.58 -6.28
CA ILE A 79 -11.19 -3.77 -6.43
C ILE A 79 -12.65 -3.46 -6.09
N SER A 80 -12.87 -2.60 -5.09
CA SER A 80 -14.20 -2.15 -4.66
C SER A 80 -14.78 -1.03 -5.53
N GLY A 81 -14.04 -0.51 -6.53
CA GLY A 81 -14.49 0.61 -7.36
C GLY A 81 -14.66 1.94 -6.61
N ARG A 82 -13.98 2.12 -5.47
CA ARG A 82 -14.05 3.37 -4.70
C ARG A 82 -13.25 4.46 -5.40
N ALA A 83 -13.75 5.70 -5.34
CA ALA A 83 -13.03 6.86 -5.86
C ALA A 83 -11.71 7.08 -5.08
N ILE A 84 -10.62 7.32 -5.81
CA ILE A 84 -9.28 7.54 -5.26
C ILE A 84 -8.73 8.86 -5.82
N ASP A 85 -8.17 9.68 -4.95
CA ASP A 85 -7.44 10.90 -5.34
C ASP A 85 -6.01 10.55 -5.78
N VAL A 86 -5.88 10.14 -7.05
CA VAL A 86 -4.59 9.76 -7.66
C VAL A 86 -3.60 10.92 -7.68
N GLY A 87 -4.09 12.16 -7.88
CA GLY A 87 -3.25 13.36 -7.90
C GLY A 87 -2.53 13.57 -6.57
N ARG A 88 -3.27 13.43 -5.46
CA ARG A 88 -2.69 13.49 -4.11
C ARG A 88 -1.66 12.38 -3.86
N ILE A 89 -1.93 11.15 -4.29
CA ILE A 89 -0.99 10.03 -4.16
C ILE A 89 0.32 10.33 -4.91
N ILE A 90 0.24 10.83 -6.13
CA ILE A 90 1.42 11.20 -6.93
C ILE A 90 2.19 12.35 -6.26
N PHE A 91 1.49 13.40 -5.82
CA PHE A 91 2.09 14.54 -5.14
C PHE A 91 2.89 14.12 -3.90
N GLN A 92 2.33 13.26 -3.06
CA GLN A 92 2.99 12.74 -1.86
C GLN A 92 4.21 11.86 -2.19
N ASN A 93 4.12 11.06 -3.27
CA ASN A 93 5.23 10.26 -3.78
C ASN A 93 6.40 11.16 -4.23
N LEU A 94 6.10 12.21 -5.00
CA LEU A 94 7.10 13.16 -5.47
C LEU A 94 7.79 13.87 -4.31
N GLY A 95 7.03 14.36 -3.32
CA GLY A 95 7.60 14.96 -2.11
C GLY A 95 8.54 14.02 -1.37
N THR A 96 8.19 12.72 -1.26
CA THR A 96 9.06 11.71 -0.63
C THR A 96 10.34 11.47 -1.44
N CYS A 97 10.23 11.36 -2.77
CA CYS A 97 11.40 11.20 -3.64
C CYS A 97 12.33 12.42 -3.59
N ALA A 98 11.76 13.63 -3.57
CA ALA A 98 12.51 14.86 -3.43
C ALA A 98 13.24 14.90 -2.07
N ALA A 99 12.55 14.63 -0.96
CA ALA A 99 13.17 14.62 0.37
C ALA A 99 14.35 13.66 0.49
N LYS A 100 14.28 12.47 -0.13
CA LYS A 100 15.42 11.52 -0.18
C LYS A 100 16.63 12.09 -0.91
N LYS A 101 16.43 12.93 -1.91
CA LYS A 101 17.51 13.57 -2.67
C LYS A 101 18.24 14.66 -1.87
N TYR A 102 17.55 15.27 -0.90
CA TYR A 102 18.11 16.32 -0.04
C TYR A 102 18.61 15.81 1.33
N GLY A 103 18.32 14.55 1.70
CA GLY A 103 18.75 13.92 2.95
C GLY A 103 20.06 13.12 2.88
N SER A 104 20.91 13.38 1.89
CA SER A 104 22.27 12.85 1.79
C SER A 104 23.27 14.01 1.87
N LEU A 105 23.37 14.63 3.04
CA LEU A 105 24.50 15.42 3.52
C LEU A 105 24.72 15.05 5.00
#